data_AF-A0A7Y4TQR5-F1
#
_entry.id   AF-A0A7Y4TQR5-F1
#
_cell.length_a   1.000
_cell.length_b   1.000
_cell.length_c   1.000
_cell.angle_alpha   90.00
_cell.angle_beta   90.00
_cell.angle_gamma   90.00
#
_symmetry.space_group_name_H-M   'P 1'
#
loop_
_entity.id
_entity.type
_entity.pdbx_description
1 polymer ?
#
loop_
_entity_poly.entity_id
_entity_poly.type
_entity_poly.pdbx_seq_one_letter_code
_entity_poly.pdbx_strand_id
1 'polypeptide(L)'
;MAHLLAPQKSNPTLPVFFNVDGVVGAQPAQNQREDVLFVQFAFTIIAASPKPGSDPTLVAAMKAVTMTGTADAATVNAIRAIQQENTKFEKNSVVDGRVSPAKAGYSYGSGFYTIVHLNEGIQSRNIGVWPRIDLIPSCHAELKTMVVRTVQGT
;
A
#
# COMPACT_ATOMS: atom_id res chain seq x y z
N MET A 1 -9.81 -14.60 -12.28
CA MET A 1 -9.07 -15.11 -11.11
C MET A 1 -7.91 -14.15 -10.88
N ALA A 2 -7.90 -13.45 -9.76
CA ALA A 2 -6.74 -12.65 -9.34
C ALA A 2 -5.80 -13.58 -8.57
N HIS A 3 -4.50 -13.45 -8.83
CA HIS A 3 -3.46 -14.29 -8.27
C HIS A 3 -2.50 -13.37 -7.53
N LEU A 4 -2.50 -13.43 -6.20
CA LEU A 4 -1.49 -12.75 -5.41
C LEU A 4 -0.12 -13.37 -5.71
N LEU A 5 0.63 -12.74 -6.62
CA LEU A 5 2.07 -12.87 -6.65
C LEU A 5 2.58 -11.99 -5.52
N ALA A 6 2.73 -12.55 -4.31
CA ALA A 6 3.89 -12.14 -3.52
C ALA A 6 5.07 -12.41 -4.47
N PRO A 7 5.76 -11.41 -5.03
CA PRO A 7 6.89 -11.73 -5.89
C PRO A 7 7.79 -12.62 -5.03
N GLN A 8 7.95 -13.89 -5.43
CA GLN A 8 9.06 -14.69 -4.96
C GLN A 8 10.24 -13.82 -5.27
N LYS A 9 10.83 -13.26 -4.21
CA LYS A 9 11.65 -12.06 -4.36
C LYS A 9 12.69 -12.39 -5.42
N SER A 10 12.82 -11.56 -6.45
CA SER A 10 13.98 -11.62 -7.34
C SER A 10 15.29 -11.59 -6.53
N ASN A 11 15.22 -11.09 -5.28
CA ASN A 11 16.24 -11.16 -4.28
C ASN A 11 15.72 -11.73 -2.93
N PRO A 12 16.05 -12.97 -2.54
CA PRO A 12 15.54 -13.62 -1.32
C PRO A 12 15.82 -12.86 -0.01
N THR A 13 16.76 -11.90 -0.02
CA THR A 13 17.17 -11.12 1.16
C THR A 13 16.21 -9.97 1.53
N LEU A 14 15.40 -9.46 0.61
CA LEU A 14 14.52 -8.30 0.86
C LEU A 14 13.36 -8.68 1.79
N PRO A 15 13.02 -8.03 2.90
CA PRO A 15 11.84 -8.38 3.73
C PRO A 15 10.52 -8.71 2.97
N VAL A 16 9.69 -9.59 3.54
CA VAL A 16 8.37 -9.91 2.97
C VAL A 16 7.50 -8.66 2.96
N PHE A 17 6.84 -8.38 1.84
CA PHE A 17 5.87 -7.29 1.69
C PHE A 17 4.74 -7.72 0.73
N PHE A 18 3.59 -7.06 0.85
CA PHE A 18 2.43 -7.24 -0.01
C PHE A 18 2.55 -6.34 -1.24
N ASN A 19 2.35 -6.91 -2.42
CA ASN A 19 2.35 -6.16 -3.67
C ASN A 19 0.91 -5.96 -4.17
N VAL A 20 0.77 -5.12 -5.20
CA VAL A 20 -0.46 -5.04 -6.01
C VAL A 20 -0.26 -5.77 -7.33
N ASP A 21 -1.31 -6.36 -7.88
CA ASP A 21 -1.28 -7.07 -9.17
C ASP A 21 -1.50 -6.09 -10.34
N GLY A 22 -2.39 -5.12 -10.16
CA GLY A 22 -2.65 -4.03 -11.08
C GLY A 22 -2.23 -2.67 -10.54
N VAL A 23 -2.20 -1.66 -11.42
CA VAL A 23 -2.04 -0.27 -11.00
C VAL A 23 -3.32 0.18 -10.29
N VAL A 24 -3.16 0.84 -9.14
CA VAL A 24 -4.24 1.43 -8.33
C VAL A 24 -4.16 2.95 -8.36
N GLY A 25 -5.28 3.64 -8.52
CA GLY A 25 -5.41 5.09 -8.41
C GLY A 25 -5.83 5.76 -9.71
N ALA A 26 -5.11 6.83 -10.08
CA ALA A 26 -5.43 7.67 -11.23
C ALA A 26 -5.38 6.91 -12.56
N GLN A 27 -6.28 7.27 -13.48
CA GLN A 27 -6.33 6.64 -14.81
C GLN A 27 -5.08 6.97 -15.65
N PRO A 28 -4.58 6.04 -16.48
CA PRO A 28 -5.08 4.67 -16.67
C PRO A 28 -4.61 3.73 -15.54
N ALA A 29 -5.58 3.12 -14.84
CA ALA A 29 -5.34 2.17 -13.76
C ALA A 29 -6.36 1.03 -13.83
N GLN A 30 -5.92 -0.20 -13.60
CA GLN A 30 -6.81 -1.36 -13.58
C GLN A 30 -7.78 -1.29 -12.39
N ASN A 31 -7.33 -0.73 -11.26
CA ASN A 31 -8.14 -0.57 -10.05
C ASN A 31 -8.86 -1.87 -9.65
N GLN A 32 -8.11 -2.98 -9.65
CA GLN A 32 -8.65 -4.25 -9.15
C GLN A 32 -9.08 -4.04 -7.70
N ARG A 33 -10.30 -4.47 -7.38
CA ARG A 33 -10.93 -4.21 -6.07
C ARG A 33 -10.04 -4.61 -4.91
N GLU A 34 -9.37 -5.75 -5.02
CA GLU A 34 -8.48 -6.31 -4.02
C GLU A 34 -7.26 -5.42 -3.76
N ASP A 35 -6.59 -4.97 -4.83
CA ASP A 35 -5.47 -4.03 -4.77
C ASP A 35 -5.91 -2.68 -4.16
N VAL A 36 -7.08 -2.20 -4.56
CA VAL A 36 -7.66 -0.96 -4.04
C VAL A 36 -7.93 -1.07 -2.54
N LEU A 37 -8.55 -2.17 -2.10
CA LEU A 37 -8.80 -2.43 -0.68
C LEU A 37 -7.49 -2.49 0.11
N PHE A 38 -6.43 -3.10 -0.43
CA PHE A 38 -5.14 -3.12 0.23
C PHE A 38 -4.54 -1.72 0.39
N VAL A 39 -4.55 -0.91 -0.67
CA VAL A 39 -4.05 0.47 -0.62
C VAL A 39 -4.87 1.33 0.36
N GLN A 40 -6.20 1.22 0.33
CA GLN A 40 -7.08 1.94 1.25
C GLN A 40 -6.85 1.50 2.71
N PHE A 41 -6.70 0.20 2.95
CA PHE A 41 -6.34 -0.34 4.26
C PHE A 41 -5.02 0.25 4.78
N ALA A 42 -3.98 0.31 3.94
CA ALA A 42 -2.71 0.89 4.32
C ALA A 42 -2.86 2.34 4.79
N PHE A 43 -3.63 3.15 4.06
CA PHE A 43 -3.92 4.53 4.47
C PHE A 43 -4.67 4.60 5.80
N THR A 44 -5.67 3.75 6.03
CA THR A 44 -6.39 3.69 7.31
C THR A 44 -5.43 3.38 8.47
N ILE A 45 -4.52 2.41 8.31
CA ILE A 45 -3.54 2.06 9.34
C ILE A 45 -2.57 3.21 9.62
N ILE A 46 -2.04 3.84 8.57
CA ILE A 46 -1.08 4.94 8.70
C ILE A 46 -1.74 6.16 9.37
N ALA A 47 -2.98 6.48 8.96
CA ALA A 47 -3.75 7.61 9.46
C ALA A 47 -4.22 7.46 10.91
N ALA A 48 -4.47 6.22 11.36
CA ALA A 48 -4.90 5.94 12.73
C ALA A 48 -3.76 6.15 13.76
N SER A 49 -2.50 6.02 13.33
CA SER A 49 -1.33 6.20 14.20
C SER A 49 -0.21 6.93 13.45
N PRO A 50 -0.36 8.23 13.14
CA PRO A 50 0.67 8.98 12.41
C PRO A 50 1.97 9.05 13.22
N LYS A 51 3.13 8.95 12.56
CA LYS A 51 4.44 9.12 13.22
C LYS A 51 4.56 10.59 13.69
N PRO A 52 5.27 10.88 14.80
CA PRO A 52 5.57 12.26 15.19
C PRO A 52 6.21 13.03 14.02
N GLY A 53 5.73 14.25 13.74
CA GLY A 53 6.23 15.07 12.64
C GLY A 53 5.66 14.72 11.25
N SER A 54 4.69 13.80 11.15
CA SER A 54 3.99 13.54 9.88
C SER A 54 3.33 14.82 9.34
N ASP A 55 3.43 15.05 8.03
CA ASP A 55 2.80 16.20 7.37
C ASP A 55 1.27 16.20 7.63
N PRO A 56 0.69 17.27 8.20
CA PRO A 56 -0.74 17.33 8.49
C PRO A 56 -1.62 17.16 7.25
N THR A 57 -1.15 17.63 6.08
CA THR A 57 -1.87 17.52 4.81
C THR A 57 -1.92 16.06 4.34
N LEU A 58 -0.80 15.34 4.49
CA LEU A 58 -0.74 13.91 4.22
C LEU A 58 -1.71 13.14 5.12
N VAL A 59 -1.66 13.40 6.43
CA VAL A 59 -2.52 12.72 7.40
C VAL A 59 -4.00 13.01 7.10
N ALA A 60 -4.36 14.26 6.77
CA ALA A 60 -5.72 14.62 6.40
C ALA A 60 -6.18 13.89 5.13
N ALA A 61 -5.33 13.82 4.09
CA ALA A 61 -5.64 13.11 2.86
C ALA A 61 -5.88 11.60 3.12
N MET A 62 -5.04 10.97 3.94
CA MET A 62 -5.20 9.56 4.30
C MET A 62 -6.46 9.32 5.15
N LYS A 63 -6.81 10.23 6.06
CA LYS A 63 -8.04 10.14 6.88
C LYS A 63 -9.33 10.25 6.06
N ALA A 64 -9.29 10.92 4.91
CA ALA A 64 -10.43 11.04 4.01
C ALA A 64 -10.72 9.74 3.23
N VAL A 65 -9.78 8.79 3.21
CA VAL A 65 -9.94 7.52 2.49
C VAL A 65 -10.89 6.61 3.25
N THR A 66 -11.92 6.14 2.54
CA THR A 66 -12.83 5.09 3.02
C THR A 66 -12.52 3.78 2.30
N MET A 67 -12.57 2.66 3.02
CA MET A 67 -12.34 1.32 2.46
C MET A 67 -13.55 0.82 1.65
N THR A 68 -13.73 1.34 0.44
CA THR A 68 -14.84 0.98 -0.45
C THR A 68 -14.48 -0.10 -1.48
N GLY A 69 -13.18 -0.28 -1.73
CA GLY A 69 -12.66 -1.08 -2.84
C GLY A 69 -12.78 -0.41 -4.21
N THR A 70 -13.15 0.88 -4.25
CA THR A 70 -13.17 1.73 -5.45
C THR A 70 -12.15 2.84 -5.30
N ALA A 71 -11.26 3.02 -6.28
CA ALA A 71 -10.25 4.08 -6.27
C ALA A 71 -10.88 5.44 -6.62
N ASP A 72 -11.56 6.02 -5.64
CA ASP A 72 -12.20 7.32 -5.73
C ASP A 72 -11.21 8.50 -5.61
N ALA A 73 -11.73 9.73 -5.70
CA ALA A 73 -10.92 10.93 -5.60
C ALA A 73 -10.14 11.02 -4.28
N ALA A 74 -10.71 10.57 -3.16
CA ALA A 74 -10.03 10.55 -1.87
C ALA A 74 -8.83 9.59 -1.89
N THR A 75 -9.01 8.40 -2.44
CA THR A 75 -7.94 7.40 -2.62
C THR A 75 -6.82 7.96 -3.49
N VAL A 76 -7.15 8.54 -4.65
CA VAL A 76 -6.15 9.14 -5.55
C VAL A 76 -5.41 10.31 -4.90
N ASN A 77 -6.11 11.16 -4.15
CA ASN A 77 -5.50 12.29 -3.46
C ASN A 77 -4.56 11.83 -2.35
N ALA A 78 -4.89 10.78 -1.60
CA ALA A 78 -4.00 10.19 -0.61
C ALA A 78 -2.73 9.59 -1.25
N ILE A 79 -2.86 8.95 -2.42
CA ILE A 79 -1.71 8.44 -3.20
C ILE A 79 -0.80 9.61 -3.61
N ARG A 80 -1.37 10.69 -4.15
CA ARG A 80 -0.56 11.88 -4.51
C ARG A 80 0.10 12.50 -3.29
N ALA A 81 -0.60 12.58 -2.16
CA ALA A 81 -0.05 13.16 -0.95
C ALA A 81 1.16 12.38 -0.43
N ILE A 82 1.10 11.04 -0.40
CA ILE A 82 2.26 10.23 0.05
C ILE A 82 3.41 10.29 -0.96
N GLN A 83 3.11 10.32 -2.25
CA GLN A 83 4.14 10.51 -3.28
C GLN A 83 4.82 11.87 -3.14
N GLN A 84 4.06 12.93 -2.87
CA GLN A 84 4.58 14.27 -2.63
C GLN A 84 5.42 14.35 -1.35
N GLU A 85 5.05 13.61 -0.30
CA GLU A 85 5.89 13.48 0.90
C GLU A 85 7.23 12.82 0.55
N ASN A 86 7.20 11.77 -0.26
CA ASN A 86 8.40 11.05 -0.66
C ASN A 86 9.37 11.92 -1.47
N THR A 87 8.90 12.95 -2.19
CA THR A 87 9.82 13.86 -2.91
C THR A 87 10.74 14.64 -1.97
N LYS A 88 10.40 14.77 -0.67
CA LYS A 88 11.25 15.42 0.34
C LYS A 88 12.54 14.62 0.59
N PHE A 89 12.49 13.30 0.42
CA PHE A 89 13.61 12.38 0.64
C PHE A 89 14.25 11.91 -0.67
N GLU A 90 13.42 11.70 -1.70
CA GLU A 90 13.81 11.15 -2.99
C GLU A 90 13.34 12.07 -4.12
N LYS A 91 14.22 12.97 -4.58
CA LYS A 91 13.89 14.02 -5.56
C LYS A 91 13.31 13.52 -6.89
N ASN A 92 13.57 12.25 -7.24
CA ASN A 92 13.10 11.62 -8.48
C ASN A 92 11.81 10.81 -8.28
N SER A 93 11.14 10.93 -7.12
CA SER A 93 9.86 10.27 -6.88
C SER A 93 8.79 10.81 -7.84
N VAL A 94 8.01 9.90 -8.41
CA VAL A 94 6.90 10.24 -9.31
C VAL A 94 5.65 10.56 -8.50
N VAL A 95 5.03 11.71 -8.78
CA VAL A 95 3.73 12.13 -8.21
C VAL A 95 2.67 12.08 -9.30
N ASP A 96 2.05 10.92 -9.47
CA ASP A 96 1.05 10.65 -10.52
C ASP A 96 -0.30 10.17 -9.98
N GLY A 97 -0.40 9.93 -8.67
CA GLY A 97 -1.60 9.39 -8.03
C GLY A 97 -1.82 7.91 -8.33
N ARG A 98 -0.76 7.16 -8.67
CA ARG A 98 -0.81 5.74 -8.99
C ARG A 98 0.13 4.92 -8.12
N VAL A 99 -0.38 3.83 -7.58
CA VAL A 99 0.42 2.78 -6.92
C VAL A 99 0.65 1.68 -7.95
N SER A 100 1.90 1.53 -8.37
CA SER A 100 2.29 0.51 -9.35
C SER A 100 2.82 -0.76 -8.67
N PRO A 101 2.64 -1.95 -9.30
CA PRO A 101 3.28 -3.18 -8.87
C PRO A 101 4.81 -3.04 -8.81
N ALA A 102 5.41 -3.44 -7.69
CA ALA A 102 6.85 -3.47 -7.51
C ALA A 102 7.46 -4.70 -8.21
N LYS A 103 7.92 -4.56 -9.47
CA LYS A 103 8.35 -5.68 -10.31
C LYS A 103 9.78 -6.18 -10.05
N ALA A 104 10.67 -5.33 -9.57
CA ALA A 104 12.11 -5.60 -9.48
C ALA A 104 12.67 -5.52 -8.04
N GLY A 105 11.79 -5.53 -7.03
CA GLY A 105 12.14 -5.25 -5.64
C GLY A 105 11.61 -3.88 -5.21
N TYR A 106 12.25 -3.24 -4.23
CA TYR A 106 11.71 -2.04 -3.60
C TYR A 106 11.84 -0.75 -4.41
N SER A 107 12.83 -0.71 -5.30
CA SER A 107 13.21 0.51 -6.00
C SER A 107 12.87 0.47 -7.48
N TYR A 108 12.62 1.63 -8.06
CA TYR A 108 12.59 1.88 -9.50
C TYR A 108 13.58 3.00 -9.83
N GLY A 109 14.59 2.73 -10.66
CA GLY A 109 15.67 3.69 -10.88
C GLY A 109 16.29 4.12 -9.55
N SER A 110 16.25 5.42 -9.23
CA SER A 110 16.72 5.97 -7.96
C SER A 110 15.61 6.20 -6.92
N GLY A 111 14.36 5.82 -7.18
CA GLY A 111 13.23 6.02 -6.27
C GLY A 111 12.70 4.70 -5.71
N PHE A 112 11.72 4.79 -4.79
CA PHE A 112 11.04 3.63 -4.20
C PHE A 112 9.58 3.58 -4.61
N TYR A 113 9.05 2.38 -4.89
CA TYR A 113 7.64 2.22 -5.21
C TYR A 113 6.76 2.66 -4.04
N THR A 114 5.67 3.38 -4.31
CA THR A 114 4.71 3.80 -3.27
C THR A 114 4.22 2.62 -2.44
N ILE A 115 4.03 1.44 -3.06
CA ILE A 115 3.61 0.23 -2.37
C ILE A 115 4.58 -0.18 -1.25
N VAL A 116 5.87 0.10 -1.39
CA VAL A 116 6.89 -0.21 -0.37
C VAL A 116 6.70 0.66 0.86
N HIS A 117 6.49 1.96 0.67
CA HIS A 117 6.21 2.88 1.77
C HIS A 117 4.91 2.54 2.50
N LEU A 118 3.89 2.10 1.76
CA LEU A 118 2.64 1.63 2.36
C LEU A 118 2.86 0.39 3.24
N ASN A 119 3.68 -0.56 2.76
CA ASN A 119 4.03 -1.75 3.54
C ASN A 119 4.84 -1.39 4.80
N GLU A 120 5.86 -0.54 4.69
CA GLU A 120 6.63 -0.06 5.84
C GLU A 120 5.69 0.62 6.85
N GLY A 121 4.75 1.43 6.36
CA GLY A 121 3.76 2.11 7.18
C GLY A 121 2.88 1.14 7.98
N ILE A 122 2.44 0.04 7.37
CA ILE A 122 1.67 -1.01 8.07
C ILE A 122 2.58 -1.75 9.05
N GLN A 123 3.74 -2.22 8.58
CA GLN A 123 4.67 -3.05 9.34
C GLN A 123 5.15 -2.34 10.61
N SER A 124 5.58 -1.08 10.52
CA SER A 124 6.11 -0.34 11.67
C SER A 124 5.07 -0.14 12.78
N ARG A 125 3.78 -0.23 12.47
CA ARG A 125 2.66 -0.07 13.40
C ARG A 125 2.11 -1.38 13.93
N ASN A 126 2.48 -2.50 13.30
CA ASN A 126 1.91 -3.83 13.56
C ASN A 126 3.00 -4.90 13.63
N ILE A 127 4.19 -4.56 14.13
CA ILE A 127 5.37 -5.44 14.08
C ILE A 127 5.14 -6.80 14.76
N GLY A 128 4.33 -6.84 15.81
CA GLY A 128 4.03 -8.08 16.56
C GLY A 128 3.13 -9.07 15.80
N VAL A 129 2.46 -8.63 14.73
CA VAL A 129 1.59 -9.50 13.91
C VAL A 129 2.04 -9.57 12.46
N TRP A 130 3.02 -8.78 12.02
CA TRP A 130 3.53 -8.82 10.65
C TRP A 130 4.15 -10.20 10.31
N PRO A 131 3.91 -10.77 9.11
CA PRO A 131 3.14 -10.26 7.97
C PRO A 131 1.65 -10.63 7.97
N ARG A 132 1.07 -11.11 9.08
CA ARG A 132 -0.35 -11.48 9.20
C ARG A 132 -1.26 -10.26 9.31
N ILE A 133 -1.41 -9.51 8.22
CA ILE A 133 -2.29 -8.33 8.17
C ILE A 133 -3.76 -8.69 8.43
N ASP A 134 -4.14 -9.95 8.24
CA ASP A 134 -5.46 -10.49 8.59
C ASP A 134 -5.75 -10.47 10.10
N LEU A 135 -4.70 -10.48 10.94
CA LEU A 135 -4.83 -10.40 12.39
C LEU A 135 -4.89 -8.96 12.91
N ILE A 136 -4.72 -7.96 12.04
CA ILE A 136 -4.88 -6.55 12.42
C ILE A 136 -6.37 -6.27 12.65
N PRO A 137 -6.80 -5.73 13.81
CA PRO A 137 -8.22 -5.59 14.14
C PRO A 137 -9.06 -4.85 13.10
N SER A 138 -8.50 -3.81 12.47
CA SER A 138 -9.15 -3.01 11.42
C SER A 138 -9.05 -3.59 10.01
N CYS A 139 -8.50 -4.80 9.85
CA CYS A 139 -8.41 -5.44 8.55
C CYS A 139 -9.81 -5.78 8.02
N HIS A 140 -10.12 -5.28 6.82
CA HIS A 140 -11.41 -5.45 6.18
C HIS A 140 -11.69 -6.93 5.90
N ALA A 141 -12.93 -7.39 6.08
CA ALA A 141 -13.27 -8.82 6.00
C ALA A 141 -12.84 -9.45 4.66
N GLU A 142 -13.08 -8.75 3.56
CA GLU A 142 -12.65 -9.18 2.22
C GLU A 142 -11.11 -9.31 2.13
N LEU A 143 -10.37 -8.37 2.73
CA LEU A 143 -8.91 -8.40 2.80
C LEU A 143 -8.39 -9.56 3.67
N LYS A 144 -9.06 -9.85 4.80
CA LYS A 144 -8.74 -11.01 5.64
C LYS A 144 -8.87 -12.31 4.87
N THR A 145 -9.96 -12.49 4.11
CA THR A 145 -10.18 -13.70 3.32
C THR A 145 -9.08 -13.91 2.28
N MET A 146 -8.59 -12.85 1.66
CA MET A 146 -7.49 -12.92 0.69
C MET A 146 -6.17 -13.36 1.33
N VAL A 147 -5.82 -12.78 2.48
CA VAL A 147 -4.56 -13.06 3.18
C VAL A 147 -4.54 -14.48 3.75
N VAL A 148 -5.66 -14.97 4.30
CA VAL A 148 -5.74 -16.34 4.86
C VAL A 148 -5.61 -17.40 3.77
N ARG A 149 -6.28 -17.23 2.61
CA ARG A 149 -6.14 -18.16 1.46
C ARG A 149 -4.69 -18.28 0.99
N THR A 150 -3.97 -17.17 1.02
CA THR A 150 -2.56 -17.10 0.61
C THR A 150 -1.64 -17.82 1.59
N VAL A 151 -1.84 -17.66 2.90
CA VAL A 151 -0.99 -18.30 3.94
C VAL A 151 -1.21 -19.81 4.02
N GLN A 152 -2.40 -20.29 3.65
CA GLN A 152 -2.78 -21.70 3.73
C GLN A 152 -2.48 -22.51 2.45
N GLY A 153 -2.07 -21.87 1.36
CA GLY A 153 -1.60 -22.58 0.14
C GLY A 153 -2.68 -23.39 -0.57
N THR A 154 -3.91 -22.87 -0.64
CA THR A 154 -5.03 -23.50 -1.36
C THR A 154 -5.38 -22.77 -2.65
#